data_AF-A0AA88ZSD4-F1
#
_entry.id   AF-A0AA88ZSD4-F1
#
_cell.length_a   1.000
_cell.length_b   1.000
_cell.length_c   1.000
_cell.angle_alpha   90.00
_cell.angle_beta   90.00
_cell.angle_gamma   90.00
#
_symmetry.space_group_name_H-M   'P 1'
#
loop_
_entity.id
_entity.type
_entity.pdbx_description
1 polymer ?
#
loop_
_entity_poly.entity_id
_entity_poly.type
_entity_poly.pdbx_seq_one_letter_code
_entity_poly.pdbx_strand_id
1 'polypeptide(L)'
;MWVVILIWQQIDSVDSFLFGAVTYLILSFSLRNLIPRDHRKGIRNNNQENFLAAIKNFEKSYVFFKKYEWIDKYRFLTLLSSSKMSYREMALANIGFCYSQIGDGIKSKAYYERTLKEFPESGLAKSALKMIESVEKNLCE
;
A
#
# COMPACT_ATOMS: atom_id res chain seq x y z
N MET A 1 -8.13 16.69 11.70
CA MET A 1 -7.66 18.09 11.77
C MET A 1 -8.51 18.92 12.71
N TRP A 2 -9.81 19.13 12.44
CA TRP A 2 -10.69 19.96 13.29
C TRP A 2 -10.72 19.53 14.76
N VAL A 3 -10.83 18.23 15.05
CA VAL A 3 -10.77 17.71 16.43
C VAL A 3 -9.48 18.13 17.14
N VAL A 4 -8.34 18.11 16.45
CA VAL A 4 -7.05 18.50 17.03
C VAL A 4 -7.00 20.00 17.30
N ILE A 5 -7.56 20.82 16.41
CA ILE A 5 -7.65 22.29 16.60
C ILE A 5 -8.56 22.61 17.80
N LEU A 6 -9.70 21.93 17.93
CA LEU A 6 -10.62 22.11 19.07
C LEU A 6 -9.95 21.77 20.41
N ILE A 7 -9.10 20.75 20.45
CA ILE A 7 -8.31 20.42 21.65
C ILE A 7 -7.37 21.57 22.01
N TRP A 8 -6.64 22.13 21.04
CA TRP A 8 -5.75 23.27 21.27
C TRP A 8 -6.51 24.51 21.73
N GLN A 9 -7.73 24.75 21.24
CA GLN A 9 -8.57 25.87 21.67
C GLN A 9 -8.94 25.83 23.16
N GLN A 10 -8.99 24.65 23.77
CA GLN A 10 -9.24 24.51 25.22
C GLN A 10 -7.98 24.83 26.07
N ILE A 11 -6.80 24.84 25.45
CA ILE A 11 -5.51 25.08 26.13
C ILE A 11 -5.11 26.54 25.97
N ASP A 12 -5.15 27.06 24.75
CA ASP A 12 -4.78 28.44 24.42
C ASP A 12 -5.50 28.87 23.12
N SER A 13 -6.07 30.07 23.10
CA SER A 13 -6.94 30.56 22.02
C SER A 13 -6.22 31.37 20.94
N VAL A 14 -5.02 31.89 21.22
CA VAL A 14 -4.35 32.86 20.32
C VAL A 14 -3.83 32.18 19.05
N ASP A 15 -3.23 30.98 19.18
CA ASP A 15 -2.58 30.27 18.08
C ASP A 15 -3.07 28.82 17.88
N SER A 16 -4.26 28.47 18.38
CA SER A 16 -4.77 27.08 18.37
C SER A 16 -4.82 26.47 16.97
N PHE A 17 -5.09 27.29 15.95
CA PHE A 17 -5.10 26.84 14.56
C PHE A 17 -3.73 26.36 14.11
N LEU A 18 -2.68 27.15 14.37
CA LEU A 18 -1.30 26.83 13.98
C LEU A 18 -0.82 25.58 14.72
N PHE A 19 -0.99 25.53 16.05
CA PHE A 19 -0.60 24.37 16.84
C PHE A 19 -1.37 23.11 16.45
N GLY A 20 -2.67 23.24 16.15
CA GLY A 20 -3.48 22.13 15.67
C GLY A 20 -3.05 21.62 14.28
N ALA A 21 -2.71 22.54 13.37
CA ALA A 21 -2.21 22.19 12.04
C ALA A 21 -0.85 21.47 12.13
N VAL A 22 0.11 22.02 12.88
CA VAL A 22 1.43 21.40 13.11
C VAL A 22 1.29 20.02 13.76
N THR A 23 0.46 19.90 14.80
CA THR A 23 0.18 18.62 15.47
C THR A 23 -0.37 17.60 14.49
N TYR A 24 -1.37 17.98 13.69
CA TYR A 24 -1.96 17.10 12.68
C TYR A 24 -0.94 16.69 11.61
N LEU A 25 -0.09 17.61 11.16
CA LEU A 25 0.96 17.33 10.18
C LEU A 25 1.98 16.33 10.72
N ILE A 26 2.49 16.55 11.94
CA ILE A 26 3.43 15.65 12.61
C ILE A 26 2.81 14.25 12.77
N LEU A 27 1.55 14.19 13.22
CA LEU A 27 0.84 12.94 13.41
C LEU A 27 0.63 12.20 12.09
N SER A 28 0.10 12.89 11.07
CA SER A 28 -0.14 12.32 9.74
C SER A 28 1.15 11.84 9.08
N PHE A 29 2.20 12.65 9.15
CA PHE A 29 3.50 12.28 8.61
C PHE A 29 4.09 11.06 9.33
N SER A 30 4.05 11.04 10.67
CA SER A 30 4.58 9.93 11.45
C SER A 30 3.83 8.63 11.16
N LEU A 31 2.50 8.64 11.23
CA LEU A 31 1.68 7.45 10.98
C LEU A 31 1.89 6.90 9.56
N ARG A 32 1.90 7.76 8.54
CA ARG A 32 2.05 7.36 7.13
C ARG A 32 3.48 6.97 6.74
N ASN A 33 4.49 7.24 7.55
CA ASN A 33 5.88 6.87 7.27
C ASN A 33 6.39 5.71 8.12
N LEU A 34 5.95 5.63 9.38
CA LEU A 34 6.47 4.64 10.33
C LEU A 34 5.71 3.32 10.28
N ILE A 35 4.38 3.35 10.16
CA ILE A 35 3.57 2.13 10.17
C ILE A 35 3.75 1.34 8.86
N PRO A 36 3.50 1.90 7.66
CA PRO A 36 3.74 1.20 6.40
C PRO A 36 5.22 1.24 5.96
N ARG A 37 6.18 1.25 6.90
CA ARG A 37 7.62 1.48 6.60
C ARG A 37 8.16 0.50 5.56
N ASP A 38 7.87 -0.79 5.69
CA ASP A 38 8.34 -1.79 4.74
C ASP A 38 7.65 -1.66 3.38
N HIS A 39 6.37 -1.29 3.34
CA HIS A 39 5.70 -0.98 2.08
C HIS A 39 6.41 0.17 1.35
N ARG A 40 6.75 1.25 2.07
CA ARG A 40 7.47 2.39 1.49
C ARG A 40 8.87 2.02 1.01
N LYS A 41 9.58 1.13 1.72
CA LYS A 41 10.85 0.57 1.23
C LYS A 41 10.64 -0.26 -0.02
N GLY A 42 9.56 -1.03 -0.11
CA GLY A 42 9.17 -1.78 -1.31
C GLY A 42 9.01 -0.85 -2.50
N ILE A 43 8.23 0.23 -2.34
CA ILE A 43 8.06 1.26 -3.38
C ILE A 43 9.39 1.92 -3.75
N ARG A 44 10.23 2.28 -2.77
CA ARG A 44 11.55 2.87 -3.05
C ARG A 44 12.43 1.92 -3.87
N ASN A 45 12.53 0.65 -3.47
CA ASN A 45 13.32 -0.35 -4.20
C ASN A 45 12.74 -0.62 -5.59
N ASN A 46 11.42 -0.67 -5.73
CA ASN A 46 10.75 -0.81 -7.02
C ASN A 46 11.08 0.34 -7.97
N ASN A 47 11.03 1.59 -7.48
CA ASN A 47 11.40 2.77 -8.26
C ASN A 47 12.89 2.85 -8.61
N GLN A 48 13.72 2.05 -7.94
CA GLN A 48 15.15 1.88 -8.22
C GLN A 48 15.43 0.59 -9.02
N GLU A 49 14.39 -0.06 -9.54
CA GLU A 49 14.46 -1.32 -10.28
C GLU A 49 15.11 -2.48 -9.50
N ASN A 50 15.25 -2.34 -8.19
CA ASN A 50 15.71 -3.39 -7.30
C ASN A 50 14.54 -4.30 -6.92
N PHE A 51 14.02 -5.01 -7.92
CA PHE A 51 12.79 -5.80 -7.80
C PHE A 51 12.90 -6.92 -6.77
N LEU A 52 14.05 -7.59 -6.67
CA LEU A 52 14.27 -8.64 -5.66
C LEU A 52 14.20 -8.09 -4.23
N ALA A 53 14.76 -6.90 -3.97
CA ALA A 53 14.60 -6.25 -2.68
C ALA A 53 13.17 -5.73 -2.48
N ALA A 54 12.52 -5.22 -3.52
CA ALA A 54 11.14 -4.75 -3.47
C ALA A 54 10.19 -5.88 -3.06
N ILE A 55 10.30 -7.07 -3.67
CA ILE A 55 9.53 -8.28 -3.31
C ILE A 55 9.63 -8.57 -1.82
N LYS A 56 10.86 -8.69 -1.28
CA LYS A 56 11.07 -8.97 0.15
C LYS A 56 10.41 -7.92 1.06
N ASN A 57 10.40 -6.66 0.65
CA ASN A 57 9.77 -5.59 1.44
C ASN A 57 8.23 -5.62 1.33
N PHE A 58 7.69 -5.91 0.16
CA PHE A 58 6.25 -6.08 -0.01
C PHE A 58 5.73 -7.33 0.71
N GLU A 59 6.49 -8.42 0.75
CA GLU A 59 6.15 -9.61 1.55
C GLU A 59 6.07 -9.27 3.05
N LYS A 60 7.07 -8.54 3.58
CA LYS A 60 7.03 -8.04 4.96
C LYS A 60 5.84 -7.14 5.21
N SER A 61 5.54 -6.22 4.29
CA SER A 61 4.36 -5.36 4.33
C SER A 61 3.07 -6.19 4.40
N TYR A 62 2.93 -7.19 3.53
CA TYR A 62 1.75 -8.06 3.51
C TYR A 62 1.60 -8.83 4.83
N VAL A 63 2.69 -9.42 5.35
CA VAL A 63 2.68 -10.15 6.63
C VAL A 63 2.26 -9.22 7.78
N PHE A 64 2.80 -8.00 7.84
CA PHE A 64 2.44 -7.03 8.87
C PHE A 64 0.95 -6.67 8.84
N PHE A 65 0.43 -6.26 7.66
CA PHE A 65 -0.97 -5.85 7.54
C PHE A 65 -1.95 -7.03 7.56
N LYS A 66 -1.49 -8.26 7.32
CA LYS A 66 -2.29 -9.47 7.59
C LYS A 66 -2.37 -9.75 9.08
N LYS A 67 -1.26 -9.64 9.81
CA LYS A 67 -1.25 -9.83 11.27
C LYS A 67 -2.07 -8.76 11.99
N TYR A 68 -2.01 -7.51 11.52
CA TYR A 68 -2.69 -6.37 12.11
C TYR A 68 -3.75 -5.80 11.15
N GLU A 69 -4.66 -6.65 10.69
CA GLU A 69 -5.68 -6.31 9.69
C GLU A 69 -6.54 -5.09 10.07
N TRP A 70 -6.83 -4.91 11.36
CA TRP A 70 -7.59 -3.77 11.85
C TRP A 70 -6.92 -2.42 11.53
N ILE A 71 -5.58 -2.36 11.47
CA ILE A 71 -4.86 -1.13 11.11
C ILE A 71 -5.24 -0.72 9.69
N ASP A 72 -5.29 -1.69 8.77
CA ASP A 72 -5.60 -1.42 7.37
C ASP A 72 -7.10 -1.22 7.13
N LYS A 73 -7.94 -1.95 7.87
CA LYS A 73 -9.40 -1.80 7.82
C LYS A 73 -9.86 -0.43 8.29
N TYR A 74 -9.26 0.10 9.36
CA TYR A 74 -9.58 1.41 9.93
C TYR A 74 -8.54 2.48 9.56
N ARG A 75 -7.94 2.35 8.36
CA ARG A 75 -6.84 3.21 7.88
C ARG A 75 -7.12 4.71 7.95
N PHE A 76 -8.37 5.09 7.75
CA PHE A 76 -8.79 6.49 7.88
C PHE A 76 -8.49 7.05 9.28
N LEU A 77 -8.60 6.23 10.33
CA LEU A 77 -8.29 6.60 11.71
C LEU A 77 -6.83 6.30 12.07
N THR A 78 -6.31 5.14 11.66
CA THR A 78 -4.99 4.66 12.11
C THR A 78 -3.82 5.24 11.33
N LEU A 79 -4.01 5.57 10.04
CA LEU A 79 -2.99 6.15 9.16
C LEU A 79 -3.41 7.49 8.57
N LEU A 80 -4.58 8.00 8.96
CA LEU A 80 -5.17 9.22 8.40
C LEU A 80 -5.25 9.18 6.86
N SER A 81 -5.44 8.00 6.26
CA SER A 81 -5.39 7.81 4.80
C SER A 81 -6.72 7.31 4.24
N SER A 82 -7.16 7.90 3.13
CA SER A 82 -8.44 7.63 2.44
C SER A 82 -8.33 6.70 1.23
N SER A 83 -7.15 6.13 0.94
CA SER A 83 -6.99 5.22 -0.20
C SER A 83 -7.88 3.98 -0.08
N LYS A 84 -8.61 3.68 -1.16
CA LYS A 84 -9.51 2.52 -1.29
C LYS A 84 -8.76 1.18 -1.29
N MET A 85 -7.57 1.13 -1.89
CA MET A 85 -6.78 -0.09 -2.04
C MET A 85 -6.06 -0.43 -0.74
N SER A 86 -6.24 -1.66 -0.25
CA SER A 86 -5.60 -2.10 1.01
C SER A 86 -4.08 -2.28 0.81
N TYR A 87 -3.28 -2.24 1.88
CA TYR A 87 -1.81 -2.41 1.80
C TYR A 87 -1.48 -3.86 1.48
N ARG A 88 -2.35 -4.79 1.89
CA ARG A 88 -2.27 -6.20 1.50
C ARG A 88 -2.50 -6.36 -0.01
N GLU A 89 -3.53 -5.73 -0.54
CA GLU A 89 -3.84 -5.74 -1.97
C GLU A 89 -2.69 -5.10 -2.77
N MET A 90 -2.24 -3.91 -2.38
CA MET A 90 -1.10 -3.23 -3.01
C MET A 90 0.17 -4.08 -2.94
N ALA A 91 0.45 -4.72 -1.80
CA ALA A 91 1.64 -5.54 -1.64
C ALA A 91 1.61 -6.77 -2.57
N LEU A 92 0.50 -7.52 -2.62
CA LEU A 92 0.40 -8.68 -3.51
C LEU A 92 0.52 -8.29 -4.98
N ALA A 93 -0.17 -7.22 -5.39
CA ALA A 93 -0.15 -6.75 -6.76
C ALA A 93 1.24 -6.23 -7.16
N ASN A 94 1.92 -5.52 -6.27
CA ASN A 94 3.29 -5.04 -6.51
C ASN A 94 4.32 -6.18 -6.51
N ILE A 95 4.11 -7.26 -5.76
CA ILE A 95 4.96 -8.46 -5.86
C ILE A 95 4.78 -9.10 -7.24
N GLY A 96 3.53 -9.23 -7.72
CA GLY A 96 3.24 -9.71 -9.08
C GLY A 96 3.96 -8.86 -10.14
N PHE A 97 3.87 -7.53 -10.02
CA PHE A 97 4.60 -6.61 -10.88
C PHE A 97 6.12 -6.84 -10.82
N CYS A 98 6.72 -6.92 -9.64
CA CYS A 98 8.16 -7.14 -9.52
C CYS A 98 8.60 -8.47 -10.15
N TYR A 99 7.81 -9.54 -10.03
CA TYR A 99 8.10 -10.81 -10.70
C TYR A 99 8.05 -10.69 -12.22
N SER A 100 7.13 -9.89 -12.78
CA SER A 100 7.08 -9.65 -14.22
C SER A 100 8.33 -8.91 -14.71
N GLN A 101 8.84 -7.95 -13.93
CA GLN A 101 10.02 -7.18 -14.30
C GLN A 101 11.32 -8.00 -14.29
N ILE A 102 11.39 -9.09 -13.52
CA ILE A 102 12.54 -10.01 -13.50
C ILE A 102 12.35 -11.22 -14.44
N GLY A 103 11.31 -11.22 -15.27
CA GLY A 103 11.04 -12.27 -16.25
C GLY A 103 10.38 -13.54 -15.69
N ASP A 104 9.97 -13.56 -14.42
CA ASP A 104 9.27 -14.70 -13.81
C ASP A 104 7.75 -14.56 -14.00
N GLY A 105 7.30 -14.81 -15.23
CA GLY A 105 5.88 -14.70 -15.62
C GLY A 105 4.97 -15.64 -14.84
N ILE A 106 5.46 -16.83 -14.47
CA ILE A 106 4.72 -17.83 -13.70
C ILE A 106 4.40 -17.29 -12.30
N LYS A 107 5.39 -16.77 -11.57
CA LYS A 107 5.13 -16.18 -10.25
C LYS A 107 4.34 -14.89 -10.35
N SER A 108 4.59 -14.06 -11.36
CA SER A 108 3.80 -12.86 -11.63
C SER A 108 2.30 -13.19 -11.69
N LYS A 109 1.93 -14.15 -12.57
CA LYS A 109 0.55 -14.62 -12.72
C LYS A 109 -0.02 -15.15 -11.40
N ALA A 110 0.71 -16.03 -10.72
CA ALA A 110 0.28 -16.62 -9.45
C ALA A 110 0.00 -15.56 -8.37
N TYR A 111 0.81 -14.49 -8.30
CA TYR A 111 0.57 -13.40 -7.35
C TYR A 111 -0.64 -12.53 -7.71
N TYR A 112 -0.90 -12.28 -8.99
CA TYR A 112 -2.12 -11.58 -9.41
C TYR A 112 -3.38 -12.44 -9.20
N GLU A 113 -3.33 -13.74 -9.48
CA GLU A 113 -4.43 -14.68 -9.17
C GLU A 113 -4.70 -14.71 -7.66
N ARG A 114 -3.65 -14.78 -6.84
CA ARG A 114 -3.78 -14.67 -5.39
C ARG A 114 -4.37 -13.32 -4.96
N THR A 115 -3.99 -12.24 -5.63
CA THR A 115 -4.56 -10.92 -5.37
C THR A 115 -6.06 -10.93 -5.61
N LEU A 116 -6.55 -11.52 -6.70
CA LEU A 116 -8.00 -11.64 -6.96
C LEU A 116 -8.72 -12.60 -6.03
N LYS A 117 -8.03 -13.66 -5.56
CA LYS A 117 -8.60 -14.56 -4.55
C LYS A 117 -8.87 -13.85 -3.23
N GLU A 118 -7.97 -12.95 -2.81
CA GLU A 118 -8.13 -12.18 -1.56
C GLU A 118 -8.92 -10.87 -1.76
N PHE A 119 -8.85 -10.29 -2.95
CA PHE A 119 -9.44 -9.00 -3.32
C PHE A 119 -10.10 -9.10 -4.71
N PRO A 120 -11.31 -9.69 -4.81
CA PRO A 120 -11.98 -9.95 -6.09
C PRO A 120 -12.23 -8.70 -6.93
N GLU A 121 -12.27 -7.52 -6.31
CA GLU A 121 -12.47 -6.23 -6.98
C GLU A 121 -11.17 -5.50 -7.35
N SER A 122 -10.01 -6.16 -7.23
CA SER A 122 -8.74 -5.54 -7.57
C SER A 122 -8.61 -5.28 -9.07
N GLY A 123 -8.83 -4.02 -9.46
CA GLY A 123 -8.68 -3.59 -10.85
C GLY A 123 -7.27 -3.82 -11.39
N LEU A 124 -6.24 -3.66 -10.54
CA LEU A 124 -4.84 -3.84 -10.94
C LEU A 124 -4.57 -5.31 -11.31
N ALA A 125 -5.00 -6.26 -10.47
CA ALA A 125 -4.80 -7.67 -10.75
C ALA A 125 -5.64 -8.17 -11.95
N LYS A 126 -6.90 -7.70 -12.09
CA LYS A 126 -7.73 -7.99 -13.27
C LYS A 126 -7.04 -7.55 -14.56
N SER A 127 -6.51 -6.33 -14.59
CA SER A 127 -5.81 -5.80 -15.78
C SER A 127 -4.52 -6.55 -16.08
N ALA A 128 -3.73 -6.87 -15.05
CA ALA A 128 -2.47 -7.58 -15.23
C ALA A 128 -2.66 -9.01 -15.78
N LEU A 129 -3.65 -9.76 -15.28
CA LEU A 129 -3.93 -11.11 -15.77
C LEU A 129 -4.41 -11.09 -17.23
N LYS A 130 -5.30 -10.15 -17.60
CA LYS A 130 -5.72 -9.98 -19.00
C LYS A 130 -4.55 -9.71 -19.94
N MET A 131 -3.57 -8.93 -19.50
CA MET A 131 -2.36 -8.68 -20.27
C MET A 131 -1.53 -9.96 -20.45
N ILE A 132 -1.35 -10.74 -19.38
CA ILE A 132 -0.63 -12.03 -19.43
C ILE A 132 -1.34 -13.01 -20.37
N GLU A 133 -2.66 -13.16 -20.22
CA GLU A 133 -3.49 -14.03 -21.06
C GLU A 133 -3.43 -13.64 -22.55
N SER A 134 -3.41 -12.34 -22.86
CA SER A 134 -3.27 -11.85 -24.23
C SER A 134 -1.94 -12.25 -24.86
N VAL A 135 -0.85 -12.23 -24.10
CA VAL A 135 0.47 -12.65 -24.58
C VAL A 135 0.53 -14.17 -24.74
N GLU A 136 0.01 -14.92 -23.74
CA GLU A 136 -0.05 -16.39 -23.79
C GLU A 136 -0.85 -16.88 -25.01
N LYS A 137 -1.98 -16.25 -25.32
CA LYS A 137 -2.79 -16.60 -26.48
C LYS A 137 -2.03 -16.43 -27.79
N ASN A 138 -1.32 -15.30 -27.95
CA ASN A 138 -0.52 -15.02 -29.15
C ASN A 138 0.68 -15.97 -29.33
N LEU A 139 1.14 -16.65 -28.27
CA LEU A 139 2.22 -17.63 -28.34
C LEU A 139 1.74 -19.04 -28.74
N CYS A 140 0.43 -19.29 -28.66
CA CYS A 140 -0.20 -20.56 -29.02
C CYS A 140 -0.84 -20.56 -30.42
N GLU A 141 -0.86 -19.41 -31.09
CA GLU A 141 -1.27 -19.21 -32.50
C GLU A 141 -0.04 -19.21 -33.41
#